data_AF-A0A0P1ACA2-F1
#
_entry.id   AF-A0A0P1ACA2-F1
#
_cell.length_a   1.000
_cell.length_b   1.000
_cell.length_c   1.000
_cell.angle_alpha   90.00
_cell.angle_beta   90.00
_cell.angle_gamma   90.00
#
_symmetry.space_group_name_H-M   'P 1'
#
loop_
_entity.id
_entity.type
_entity.pdbx_description
1 polymer ?
#
loop_
_entity_poly.entity_id
_entity_poly.type
_entity_poly.pdbx_seq_one_letter_code
_entity_poly.pdbx_strand_id
1 'polypeptide(L)'
;MNPRDPLAYKDAIFFSGHKFLGGPGSPGVLIVKRKLMQNEVPTAPGGGTPDILGSIRLGLAFRLKQRVGANKIMALERRHAQHVREALVRNPNIVLLGRHTYNMDQLPIFSMMIRFDDRFLHHNFVCALLNDLFGIQARGGCQCAGPYAARMLGLNIKHTIALEHAFTEEDEVIKPGVVRMSFPYFADDAEVEYILDAVRFIAEEGWKFLPQYELDVRSAAWHHISRSSAYSSAKSSLSDLQFFSENAASSSPQYQPTIRCIATHRRENLKQAALQADICIKEAALLPNFPEGQKVYKKHEWLRWFVYPYEAVAKYKMGVHKLYTAFHSKPLLSATRVQHNAVTYAA
;
A
#
# COMPACT_ATOMS: atom_id res chain seq x y z
N MET A 1 25.05 -4.09 -6.42
CA MET A 1 25.05 -5.57 -6.39
C MET A 1 26.22 -6.20 -7.15
N ASN A 2 27.04 -5.45 -7.91
CA ASN A 2 28.36 -5.94 -8.29
C ASN A 2 29.34 -5.68 -7.14
N PRO A 3 30.23 -6.63 -6.80
CA PRO A 3 31.33 -6.36 -5.89
C PRO A 3 32.15 -5.19 -6.40
N ARG A 4 32.60 -4.30 -5.50
CA ARG A 4 33.54 -3.23 -5.86
C ARG A 4 34.96 -3.74 -6.03
N ASP A 5 35.28 -4.83 -5.33
CA ASP A 5 36.56 -5.52 -5.43
C ASP A 5 36.64 -6.26 -6.78
N PRO A 6 37.64 -5.97 -7.63
CA PRO A 6 37.83 -6.64 -8.92
C PRO A 6 38.12 -8.14 -8.80
N LEU A 7 38.57 -8.62 -7.63
CA LEU A 7 38.79 -10.05 -7.35
C LEU A 7 37.52 -10.77 -6.90
N ALA A 8 36.50 -10.02 -6.47
CA ALA A 8 35.25 -10.59 -6.03
C ALA A 8 34.31 -10.83 -7.22
N TYR A 9 33.69 -12.01 -7.25
CA TYR A 9 32.74 -12.40 -8.28
C TYR A 9 31.50 -13.04 -7.66
N LYS A 10 30.38 -13.04 -8.39
CA LYS A 10 29.18 -13.76 -7.94
C LYS A 10 29.36 -15.26 -8.12
N ASP A 11 29.11 -16.02 -7.07
CA ASP A 11 29.13 -17.49 -7.06
C ASP A 11 27.81 -18.10 -7.53
N ALA A 12 26.72 -17.51 -7.07
CA ALA A 12 25.36 -17.89 -7.40
C ALA A 12 24.44 -16.67 -7.50
N ILE A 13 23.34 -16.83 -8.22
CA ILE A 13 22.24 -15.87 -8.30
C ILE A 13 20.95 -16.65 -8.08
N PHE A 14 20.14 -16.18 -7.12
CA PHE A 14 18.79 -16.66 -6.94
C PHE A 14 17.80 -15.53 -7.22
N PHE A 15 16.75 -15.83 -7.99
CA PHE A 15 15.67 -14.87 -8.23
C PHE A 15 14.32 -15.58 -8.35
N SER A 16 13.24 -14.84 -8.06
CA SER A 16 11.88 -15.32 -8.22
C SER A 16 11.32 -14.89 -9.58
N GLY A 17 10.91 -15.85 -10.42
CA GLY A 17 10.34 -15.54 -11.74
C GLY A 17 9.03 -14.74 -11.67
N HIS A 18 8.23 -14.93 -10.62
CA HIS A 18 6.96 -14.24 -10.42
C HIS A 18 7.08 -12.82 -9.83
N LYS A 19 8.30 -12.29 -9.71
CA LYS A 19 8.57 -10.90 -9.29
C LYS A 19 8.97 -10.07 -10.49
N PHE A 20 10.26 -9.77 -10.63
CA PHE A 20 10.79 -8.85 -11.63
C PHE A 20 10.56 -9.26 -13.08
N LEU A 21 10.49 -10.57 -13.34
CA LEU A 21 10.28 -11.07 -14.69
C LEU A 21 8.80 -11.08 -15.10
N GLY A 22 7.88 -11.03 -14.12
CA GLY A 22 6.45 -11.00 -14.38
C GLY A 22 5.90 -12.32 -14.92
N GLY A 23 6.38 -13.47 -14.44
CA GLY A 23 5.78 -14.77 -14.73
C GLY A 23 4.84 -15.24 -13.61
N PRO A 24 3.52 -14.99 -13.66
CA PRO A 24 2.58 -15.52 -12.67
C PRO A 24 2.70 -17.04 -12.54
N GLY A 25 2.82 -17.53 -11.30
CA GLY A 25 2.97 -18.97 -11.03
C GLY A 25 4.26 -19.58 -11.59
N SER A 26 5.32 -18.76 -11.81
CA SER A 26 6.64 -19.27 -12.20
C SER A 26 7.54 -19.54 -10.98
N PRO A 27 8.45 -20.53 -11.08
CA PRO A 27 9.30 -20.93 -9.97
C PRO A 27 10.41 -19.92 -9.69
N GLY A 28 11.09 -20.14 -8.56
CA GLY A 28 12.40 -19.54 -8.31
C GLY A 28 13.48 -20.22 -9.15
N VAL A 29 14.48 -19.46 -9.57
CA VAL A 29 15.62 -19.96 -10.34
C VAL A 29 16.90 -19.71 -9.54
N LEU A 30 17.68 -20.77 -9.37
CA LEU A 30 19.03 -20.71 -8.84
C LEU A 30 20.02 -20.97 -9.98
N ILE A 31 20.92 -20.02 -10.22
CA ILE A 31 22.04 -20.15 -11.17
C ILE A 31 23.31 -20.21 -10.34
N VAL A 32 24.11 -21.28 -10.49
CA VAL A 32 25.36 -21.48 -9.75
C VAL A 32 26.50 -21.72 -10.73
N LYS A 33 27.71 -21.24 -10.41
CA LYS A 33 28.91 -21.57 -11.18
C LYS A 33 29.22 -23.05 -11.11
N ARG A 34 29.49 -23.67 -12.27
CA ARG A 34 29.83 -25.10 -12.39
C ARG A 34 30.94 -25.55 -11.44
N LYS A 35 31.99 -24.72 -11.23
CA LYS A 35 33.12 -25.06 -10.34
C LYS A 35 32.74 -25.32 -8.87
N LEU A 36 31.55 -24.90 -8.46
CA LEU A 36 30.99 -25.13 -7.12
C LEU A 36 30.17 -26.44 -7.05
N MET A 37 29.81 -27.01 -8.19
CA MET A 37 29.09 -28.29 -8.29
C MET A 37 30.10 -29.42 -8.47
N GLN A 38 30.80 -29.77 -7.38
CA GLN A 38 31.89 -30.77 -7.38
C GLN A 38 31.42 -32.20 -7.07
N ASN A 39 30.23 -32.35 -6.47
CA ASN A 39 29.70 -33.66 -6.12
C ASN A 39 29.07 -34.31 -7.34
N GLU A 40 29.36 -35.59 -7.56
CA GLU A 40 28.69 -36.39 -8.60
C GLU A 40 27.22 -36.67 -8.24
N VAL A 41 26.93 -36.78 -6.95
CA VAL A 41 25.59 -37.04 -6.41
C VAL A 41 25.15 -35.86 -5.52
N PRO A 42 23.89 -35.40 -5.60
CA PRO A 42 23.38 -34.35 -4.72
C PRO A 42 23.50 -34.73 -3.25
N THR A 43 23.94 -33.79 -2.41
CA THR A 43 24.02 -33.99 -0.95
C THR A 43 22.64 -34.22 -0.32
N ALA A 44 21.58 -33.72 -0.95
CA ALA A 44 20.20 -34.01 -0.60
C ALA A 44 19.36 -34.15 -1.89
N PRO A 45 18.41 -35.09 -1.96
CA PRO A 45 17.44 -35.12 -3.05
C PRO A 45 16.61 -33.82 -3.04
N GLY A 46 16.36 -33.25 -4.21
CA GLY A 46 15.43 -32.14 -4.36
C GLY A 46 13.97 -32.55 -4.09
N GLY A 47 13.07 -31.57 -4.06
CA GLY A 47 11.62 -31.85 -4.02
C GLY A 47 11.17 -32.65 -5.24
N GLY A 48 10.18 -33.55 -5.05
CA GLY A 48 9.73 -34.58 -6.00
C GLY A 48 9.44 -34.13 -7.43
N THR A 49 8.16 -34.05 -7.83
CA THR A 49 7.80 -33.72 -9.22
C THR A 49 8.21 -32.28 -9.57
N PRO A 50 9.03 -32.07 -10.63
CA PRO A 50 9.39 -30.72 -11.06
C PRO A 50 8.16 -29.91 -11.51
N ASP A 51 8.17 -28.59 -11.25
CA ASP A 51 7.13 -27.67 -11.72
C ASP A 51 7.31 -27.38 -13.23
N ILE A 52 6.90 -28.34 -14.05
CA ILE A 52 7.03 -28.26 -15.52
C ILE A 52 6.22 -27.08 -16.06
N LEU A 53 4.97 -26.90 -15.61
CA LEU A 53 4.10 -25.81 -16.09
C LEU A 53 4.65 -24.44 -15.70
N GLY A 54 5.11 -24.27 -14.45
CA GLY A 54 5.77 -23.04 -14.02
C GLY A 54 7.05 -22.77 -14.80
N SER A 55 7.82 -23.80 -15.15
CA SER A 55 9.02 -23.67 -15.99
C SER A 55 8.70 -23.21 -17.41
N ILE A 56 7.62 -23.70 -18.02
CA ILE A 56 7.13 -23.21 -19.32
C ILE A 56 6.72 -21.73 -19.21
N ARG A 57 5.94 -21.37 -18.19
CA ARG A 57 5.53 -19.97 -17.93
C ARG A 57 6.75 -19.05 -17.76
N LEU A 58 7.77 -19.52 -17.05
CA LEU A 58 9.03 -18.80 -16.88
C LEU A 58 9.74 -18.55 -18.22
N GLY A 59 9.85 -19.57 -19.07
CA GLY A 59 10.44 -19.46 -20.40
C GLY A 59 9.70 -18.43 -21.28
N LEU A 60 8.36 -18.43 -21.22
CA LEU A 60 7.53 -17.44 -21.92
C LEU A 60 7.77 -16.02 -21.40
N ALA A 61 7.86 -15.83 -20.08
CA ALA A 61 8.15 -14.53 -19.48
C ALA A 61 9.53 -14.00 -19.90
N PHE A 62 10.55 -14.85 -19.95
CA PHE A 62 11.87 -14.50 -20.48
C PHE A 62 11.82 -14.11 -21.96
N ARG A 63 11.10 -14.88 -22.78
CA ARG A 63 10.93 -14.58 -24.21
C ARG A 63 10.24 -13.23 -24.43
N LEU A 64 9.22 -12.91 -23.64
CA LEU A 64 8.55 -11.60 -23.68
C LEU A 64 9.51 -10.49 -23.27
N LYS A 65 10.22 -10.63 -22.14
CA LYS A 65 11.21 -9.65 -21.69
C LYS A 65 12.30 -9.40 -22.73
N GLN A 66 12.78 -10.44 -23.41
CA GLN A 66 13.77 -10.32 -24.48
C GLN A 66 13.22 -9.57 -25.69
N ARG A 67 11.96 -9.81 -26.08
CA ARG A 67 11.29 -9.09 -27.18
C ARG A 67 11.09 -7.60 -26.89
N VAL A 68 10.72 -7.25 -25.65
CA VAL A 68 10.60 -5.83 -25.23
C VAL A 68 11.99 -5.17 -25.15
N GLY A 69 12.98 -5.92 -24.65
CA GLY A 69 14.35 -5.48 -24.50
C GLY A 69 14.63 -4.86 -23.13
N ALA A 70 15.69 -5.32 -22.45
CA ALA A 70 16.03 -4.88 -21.09
C ALA A 70 16.31 -3.37 -21.02
N ASN A 71 17.03 -2.81 -21.99
CA ASN A 71 17.34 -1.38 -22.03
C ASN A 71 16.08 -0.52 -22.15
N LYS A 72 15.10 -0.96 -22.95
CA LYS A 72 13.82 -0.27 -23.11
C LYS A 72 13.01 -0.30 -21.81
N ILE A 73 12.92 -1.46 -21.15
CA ILE A 73 12.27 -1.59 -19.84
C ILE A 73 12.91 -0.63 -18.83
N MET A 74 14.24 -0.65 -18.71
CA MET A 74 14.96 0.22 -17.78
C MET A 74 14.75 1.71 -18.07
N ALA A 75 14.71 2.11 -19.35
CA ALA A 75 14.43 3.50 -19.72
C ALA A 75 13.01 3.94 -19.32
N LEU A 76 12.01 3.09 -19.56
CA LEU A 76 10.61 3.36 -19.16
C LEU A 76 10.45 3.39 -17.64
N GLU A 77 11.04 2.44 -16.92
CA GLU A 77 11.01 2.41 -15.45
C GLU A 77 11.67 3.63 -14.83
N ARG A 78 12.81 4.09 -15.36
CA ARG A 78 13.45 5.34 -14.93
C ARG A 78 12.57 6.56 -15.18
N ARG A 79 11.93 6.63 -16.35
CA ARG A 79 10.98 7.70 -16.69
C ARG A 79 9.82 7.73 -15.70
N HIS A 80 9.17 6.60 -15.43
CA HIS A 80 8.10 6.51 -14.45
C HIS A 80 8.59 6.86 -13.04
N ALA A 81 9.75 6.35 -12.63
CA ALA A 81 10.30 6.60 -11.31
C ALA A 81 10.59 8.10 -11.09
N GLN A 82 11.16 8.78 -12.08
CA GLN A 82 11.40 10.21 -12.02
C GLN A 82 10.08 11.00 -11.94
N HIS A 83 9.17 10.75 -12.90
CA HIS A 83 7.92 11.49 -13.00
C HIS A 83 7.03 11.33 -11.76
N VAL A 84 6.84 10.09 -11.29
CA VAL A 84 6.04 9.81 -10.10
C VAL A 84 6.66 10.46 -8.86
N ARG A 85 7.99 10.40 -8.70
CA ARG A 85 8.67 11.04 -7.57
C ARG A 85 8.42 12.55 -7.57
N GLU A 86 8.61 13.21 -8.70
CA GLU A 86 8.39 14.65 -8.85
C GLU A 86 6.92 15.03 -8.57
N ALA A 87 5.97 14.22 -9.03
CA ALA A 87 4.56 14.43 -8.74
C ALA A 87 4.23 14.29 -7.25
N LEU A 88 4.69 13.22 -6.58
CA LEU A 88 4.39 12.96 -5.18
C LEU A 88 5.03 13.98 -4.23
N VAL A 89 6.28 14.40 -4.49
CA VAL A 89 7.01 15.36 -3.63
C VAL A 89 6.39 16.76 -3.67
N ARG A 90 5.69 17.14 -4.74
CA ARG A 90 5.03 18.44 -4.86
C ARG A 90 3.86 18.63 -3.89
N ASN A 91 3.24 17.56 -3.40
CA ASN A 91 2.11 17.66 -2.50
C ASN A 91 2.58 17.63 -1.02
N PRO A 92 2.36 18.70 -0.24
CA PRO A 92 2.84 18.77 1.14
C PRO A 92 2.17 17.76 2.07
N ASN A 93 0.99 17.24 1.73
CA ASN A 93 0.29 16.22 2.51
C ASN A 93 0.81 14.81 2.24
N ILE A 94 1.70 14.62 1.24
CA ILE A 94 2.31 13.33 0.95
C ILE A 94 3.70 13.29 1.59
N VAL A 95 3.89 12.38 2.54
CA VAL A 95 5.21 12.03 3.07
C VAL A 95 5.71 10.84 2.28
N LEU A 96 6.48 11.11 1.22
CA LEU A 96 7.16 10.07 0.46
C LEU A 96 8.37 9.55 1.26
N LEU A 97 8.48 8.24 1.40
CA LEU A 97 9.57 7.58 2.13
C LEU A 97 10.66 7.06 1.20
N GLY A 98 11.87 6.99 1.74
CA GLY A 98 13.06 6.54 1.03
C GLY A 98 13.81 7.69 0.37
N ARG A 99 14.71 7.36 -0.54
CA ARG A 99 15.67 8.33 -1.06
C ARG A 99 15.09 9.27 -2.10
N HIS A 100 15.28 10.57 -1.88
CA HIS A 100 14.82 11.64 -2.77
C HIS A 100 15.89 12.11 -3.77
N THR A 101 17.02 11.40 -3.91
CA THR A 101 18.08 11.78 -4.84
C THR A 101 17.78 11.29 -6.26
N TYR A 102 18.03 12.14 -7.24
CA TYR A 102 17.77 11.86 -8.66
C TYR A 102 18.84 10.97 -9.34
N ASN A 103 20.02 10.79 -8.71
CA ASN A 103 21.16 10.12 -9.33
C ASN A 103 21.28 8.61 -9.03
N MET A 104 20.18 7.94 -8.71
CA MET A 104 20.20 6.52 -8.35
C MET A 104 19.14 5.74 -9.13
N ASP A 105 19.55 4.59 -9.68
CA ASP A 105 18.65 3.61 -10.24
C ASP A 105 17.74 3.06 -9.15
N GLN A 106 16.43 3.29 -9.28
CA GLN A 106 15.41 2.78 -8.40
C GLN A 106 14.29 2.18 -9.25
N LEU A 107 13.70 1.09 -8.78
CA LEU A 107 12.46 0.59 -9.32
C LEU A 107 11.33 1.62 -9.07
N PRO A 108 10.33 1.72 -9.96
CA PRO A 108 9.21 2.64 -9.82
C PRO A 108 8.20 2.14 -8.75
N ILE A 109 8.70 1.90 -7.54
CA ILE A 109 7.96 1.45 -6.37
C ILE A 109 8.12 2.54 -5.30
N PHE A 110 6.98 3.03 -4.82
CA PHE A 110 6.92 4.16 -3.90
C PHE A 110 6.18 3.75 -2.64
N SER A 111 6.69 4.18 -1.49
CA SER A 111 6.07 4.04 -0.18
C SER A 111 5.79 5.42 0.38
N MET A 112 4.54 5.67 0.77
CA MET A 112 4.11 7.00 1.21
C MET A 112 3.15 6.92 2.38
N MET A 113 3.06 8.02 3.12
CA MET A 113 2.04 8.25 4.14
C MET A 113 1.28 9.52 3.79
N ILE A 114 -0.02 9.54 4.06
CA ILE A 114 -0.89 10.70 3.81
C ILE A 114 -1.11 11.44 5.13
N ARG A 115 -0.66 12.68 5.19
CA ARG A 115 -0.75 13.54 6.36
C ARG A 115 -2.18 14.01 6.57
N PHE A 116 -2.59 14.03 7.83
CA PHE A 116 -3.73 14.78 8.29
C PHE A 116 -3.29 15.54 9.55
N ASP A 117 -2.98 16.82 9.40
CA ASP A 117 -2.46 17.66 10.47
C ASP A 117 -1.14 17.15 11.07
N ASP A 118 -1.10 16.91 12.38
CA ASP A 118 0.02 16.35 13.13
C ASP A 118 0.10 14.81 13.04
N ARG A 119 -0.92 14.17 12.45
CA ARG A 119 -1.08 12.71 12.29
C ARG A 119 -1.17 12.32 10.82
N PHE A 120 -1.63 11.09 10.58
CA PHE A 120 -1.79 10.50 9.25
C PHE A 120 -3.16 9.86 9.06
N LEU A 121 -3.54 9.65 7.81
CA LEU A 121 -4.56 8.67 7.45
C LEU A 121 -3.97 7.26 7.60
N HIS A 122 -4.76 6.35 8.14
CA HIS A 122 -4.34 4.95 8.28
C HIS A 122 -4.08 4.34 6.88
N HIS A 123 -3.01 3.56 6.72
CA HIS A 123 -2.62 3.07 5.40
C HIS A 123 -3.69 2.16 4.76
N ASN A 124 -4.38 1.34 5.57
CA ASN A 124 -5.46 0.49 5.07
C ASN A 124 -6.69 1.32 4.66
N PHE A 125 -6.94 2.46 5.32
CA PHE A 125 -7.98 3.39 4.90
C PHE A 125 -7.64 4.01 3.54
N VAL A 126 -6.41 4.48 3.35
CA VAL A 126 -5.96 5.01 2.05
C VAL A 126 -6.04 3.95 0.95
N CYS A 127 -5.66 2.70 1.23
CA CYS A 127 -5.82 1.60 0.29
C CYS A 127 -7.29 1.30 -0.02
N ALA A 128 -8.18 1.36 0.96
CA ALA A 128 -9.62 1.21 0.75
C ALA A 128 -10.16 2.31 -0.17
N LEU A 129 -9.80 3.58 0.06
CA LEU A 129 -10.22 4.69 -0.80
C LEU A 129 -9.71 4.56 -2.23
N LEU A 130 -8.43 4.21 -2.43
CA LEU A 130 -7.86 3.97 -3.76
C LEU A 130 -8.65 2.89 -4.53
N ASN A 131 -9.03 1.82 -3.83
CA ASN A 131 -9.81 0.73 -4.41
C ASN A 131 -11.26 1.14 -4.69
N ASP A 132 -11.96 1.65 -3.68
CA ASP A 132 -13.40 1.87 -3.71
C ASP A 132 -13.80 3.06 -4.60
N LEU A 133 -12.97 4.11 -4.68
CA LEU A 133 -13.26 5.30 -5.48
C LEU A 133 -12.67 5.23 -6.90
N PHE A 134 -11.50 4.61 -7.05
CA PHE A 134 -10.71 4.73 -8.28
C PHE A 134 -10.39 3.40 -8.95
N GLY A 135 -10.69 2.26 -8.31
CA GLY A 135 -10.31 0.93 -8.80
C GLY A 135 -8.80 0.69 -8.79
N ILE A 136 -8.06 1.42 -7.96
CA ILE A 136 -6.60 1.34 -7.88
C ILE A 136 -6.20 0.46 -6.69
N GLN A 137 -5.49 -0.63 -6.97
CA GLN A 137 -4.99 -1.51 -5.94
C GLN A 137 -3.63 -1.05 -5.42
N ALA A 138 -3.55 -0.82 -4.12
CA ALA A 138 -2.32 -0.54 -3.40
C ALA A 138 -2.12 -1.54 -2.25
N ARG A 139 -0.92 -1.59 -1.68
CA ARG A 139 -0.64 -2.43 -0.51
C ARG A 139 -0.31 -1.58 0.71
N GLY A 140 -1.12 -1.70 1.75
CA GLY A 140 -0.88 -1.11 3.07
C GLY A 140 0.00 -2.01 3.94
N GLY A 141 0.73 -1.40 4.87
CA GLY A 141 1.40 -2.11 5.97
C GLY A 141 2.88 -1.78 6.15
N CYS A 142 3.50 -2.44 7.13
CA CYS A 142 4.92 -2.31 7.42
C CYS A 142 5.75 -3.26 6.54
N GLN A 143 6.86 -2.78 5.98
CA GLN A 143 7.76 -3.62 5.17
C GLN A 143 8.43 -4.69 6.03
N CYS A 144 8.78 -5.84 5.44
CA CYS A 144 9.42 -6.98 6.12
C CYS A 144 10.79 -6.66 6.79
N ALA A 145 11.32 -5.46 6.60
CA ALA A 145 12.50 -4.94 7.26
C ALA A 145 12.10 -4.07 8.47
N GLY A 146 11.59 -4.71 9.53
CA GLY A 146 11.05 -4.05 10.73
C GLY A 146 11.97 -2.97 11.33
N PRO A 147 13.26 -3.24 11.60
CA PRO A 147 14.17 -2.24 12.16
C PRO A 147 14.39 -1.02 11.24
N TYR A 148 14.43 -1.23 9.93
CA TYR A 148 14.57 -0.15 8.95
C TYR A 148 13.29 0.70 8.90
N ALA A 149 12.12 0.05 8.87
CA ALA A 149 10.84 0.73 8.94
C ALA A 149 10.69 1.55 10.23
N ALA A 150 11.06 0.97 11.37
CA ALA A 150 11.05 1.64 12.66
C ALA A 150 11.89 2.93 12.65
N ARG A 151 13.11 2.86 12.08
CA ARG A 151 13.99 4.03 11.94
C ARG A 151 13.42 5.09 10.99
N MET A 152 12.93 4.70 9.81
CA MET A 152 12.29 5.64 8.88
C MET A 152 11.08 6.35 9.50
N LEU A 153 10.28 5.62 10.26
CA LEU A 153 9.11 6.16 10.96
C LEU A 153 9.51 6.94 12.23
N GLY A 154 10.77 6.89 12.67
CA GLY A 154 11.21 7.59 13.89
C GLY A 154 10.77 6.93 15.19
N LEU A 155 10.51 5.63 15.17
CA LEU A 155 10.26 4.86 16.37
C LEU A 155 11.56 4.75 17.19
N ASN A 156 11.45 4.95 18.50
CA ASN A 156 12.55 4.69 19.43
C ASN A 156 12.37 3.29 20.05
N ILE A 157 13.34 2.85 20.84
CA ILE A 157 13.29 1.52 21.47
C ILE A 157 12.06 1.32 22.37
N LYS A 158 11.62 2.36 23.09
CA LYS A 158 10.41 2.29 23.94
C LYS A 158 9.16 2.05 23.10
N HIS A 159 9.07 2.70 21.95
CA HIS A 159 7.99 2.50 20.99
C HIS A 159 7.99 1.08 20.43
N THR A 160 9.16 0.57 20.02
CA THR A 160 9.28 -0.78 19.46
C THR A 160 8.84 -1.84 20.46
N ILE A 161 9.32 -1.77 21.71
CA ILE A 161 8.92 -2.70 22.78
C ILE A 161 7.39 -2.63 23.03
N ALA A 162 6.83 -1.42 23.12
CA ALA A 162 5.41 -1.26 23.35
C ALA A 162 4.53 -1.77 22.19
N LEU A 163 4.99 -1.63 20.94
CA LEU A 163 4.32 -2.20 19.78
C LEU A 163 4.38 -3.73 19.77
N GLU A 164 5.50 -4.34 20.18
CA GLU A 164 5.62 -5.80 20.33
C GLU A 164 4.63 -6.35 21.37
N HIS A 165 4.46 -5.65 22.50
CA HIS A 165 3.43 -5.99 23.48
C HIS A 165 2.02 -5.88 22.91
N ALA A 166 1.73 -4.79 22.19
CA ALA A 166 0.42 -4.60 21.57
C ALA A 166 0.07 -5.69 20.54
N PHE A 167 1.06 -6.18 19.78
CA PHE A 167 0.86 -7.28 18.84
C PHE A 167 0.55 -8.61 19.53
N THR A 168 1.13 -8.85 20.70
CA THR A 168 0.84 -10.05 21.50
C THR A 168 -0.61 -10.06 22.00
N GLU A 169 -1.22 -8.87 22.09
CA GLU A 169 -2.58 -8.67 22.57
C GLU A 169 -3.58 -8.43 21.43
N GLU A 170 -3.21 -8.78 20.20
CA GLU A 170 -4.04 -8.71 18.99
C GLU A 170 -4.54 -7.30 18.61
N ASP A 171 -3.84 -6.24 19.04
CA ASP A 171 -4.14 -4.85 18.65
C ASP A 171 -3.41 -4.50 17.34
N GLU A 172 -3.79 -5.15 16.23
CA GLU A 172 -3.09 -5.03 14.95
C GLU A 172 -3.14 -3.60 14.37
N VAL A 173 -4.18 -2.84 14.67
CA VAL A 173 -4.39 -1.49 14.12
C VAL A 173 -3.31 -0.49 14.54
N ILE A 174 -2.64 -0.74 15.67
CA ILE A 174 -1.56 0.14 16.11
C ILE A 174 -0.29 -0.01 15.27
N LYS A 175 -0.18 -1.10 14.50
CA LYS A 175 0.98 -1.39 13.67
C LYS A 175 1.20 -0.27 12.65
N PRO A 176 2.32 0.46 12.74
CA PRO A 176 2.56 1.53 11.81
C PRO A 176 2.92 0.97 10.43
N GLY A 177 2.53 1.70 9.38
CA GLY A 177 2.72 1.22 8.02
C GLY A 177 2.54 2.33 6.99
N VAL A 178 2.69 1.93 5.73
CA VAL A 178 2.77 2.84 4.60
C VAL A 178 1.89 2.32 3.47
N VAL A 179 1.49 3.21 2.58
CA VAL A 179 0.85 2.82 1.31
C VAL A 179 1.97 2.60 0.30
N ARG A 180 2.03 1.40 -0.29
CA ARG A 180 3.01 1.03 -1.31
C ARG A 180 2.33 0.80 -2.65
N MET A 181 2.88 1.44 -3.69
CA MET A 181 2.42 1.34 -5.07
C MET A 181 3.59 1.08 -6.01
N SER A 182 3.34 0.37 -7.12
CA SER A 182 4.32 0.08 -8.17
C SER A 182 3.78 0.51 -9.52
N PHE A 183 4.58 1.21 -10.31
CA PHE A 183 4.22 1.69 -11.65
C PHE A 183 4.97 0.85 -12.69
N PRO A 184 4.32 -0.15 -13.30
CA PRO A 184 5.00 -1.06 -14.21
C PRO A 184 5.42 -0.35 -15.52
N TYR A 185 6.47 -0.85 -16.17
CA TYR A 185 6.99 -0.26 -17.43
C TYR A 185 5.98 -0.25 -18.59
N PHE A 186 4.91 -1.05 -18.51
CA PHE A 186 3.87 -1.16 -19.52
C PHE A 186 2.67 -0.25 -19.25
N ALA A 187 2.63 0.44 -18.10
CA ALA A 187 1.61 1.45 -17.84
C ALA A 187 1.82 2.63 -18.79
N ASP A 188 0.76 3.06 -19.47
CA ASP A 188 0.83 4.23 -20.32
C ASP A 188 0.80 5.52 -19.49
N ASP A 189 1.20 6.64 -20.12
CA ASP A 189 1.28 7.93 -19.43
C ASP A 189 -0.08 8.35 -18.86
N ALA A 190 -1.20 8.04 -19.53
CA ALA A 190 -2.54 8.40 -19.07
C ALA A 190 -3.01 7.59 -17.84
N GLU A 191 -2.58 6.34 -17.73
CA GLU A 191 -2.79 5.51 -16.55
C GLU A 191 -1.95 6.00 -15.37
N VAL A 192 -0.68 6.35 -15.60
CA VAL A 192 0.18 6.92 -14.57
C VAL A 192 -0.39 8.24 -14.05
N GLU A 193 -0.84 9.15 -14.93
CA GLU A 193 -1.48 10.41 -14.51
C GLU A 193 -2.75 10.17 -13.70
N TYR A 194 -3.63 9.26 -14.12
CA TYR A 194 -4.85 8.96 -13.36
C TYR A 194 -4.54 8.45 -11.95
N ILE A 195 -3.52 7.59 -11.81
CA ILE A 195 -3.09 7.12 -10.50
C ILE A 195 -2.54 8.26 -9.65
N LEU A 196 -1.73 9.16 -10.23
CA LEU A 196 -1.20 10.32 -9.55
C LEU A 196 -2.28 11.30 -9.11
N ASP A 197 -3.29 11.54 -9.95
CA ASP A 197 -4.44 12.38 -9.63
C ASP A 197 -5.31 11.78 -8.53
N ALA A 198 -5.52 10.46 -8.53
CA ALA A 198 -6.22 9.77 -7.44
C ALA A 198 -5.46 9.86 -6.12
N VAL A 199 -4.14 9.67 -6.13
CA VAL A 199 -3.29 9.81 -4.94
C VAL A 199 -3.31 11.25 -4.42
N ARG A 200 -3.22 12.23 -5.31
CA ARG A 200 -3.31 13.66 -4.98
C ARG A 200 -4.66 13.99 -4.35
N PHE A 201 -5.74 13.52 -4.96
CA PHE A 201 -7.10 13.68 -4.44
C PHE A 201 -7.22 13.12 -3.03
N ILE A 202 -6.73 11.90 -2.77
CA ILE A 202 -6.79 11.32 -1.42
C ILE A 202 -5.92 12.11 -0.44
N ALA A 203 -4.78 12.63 -0.89
CA ALA A 203 -3.90 13.45 -0.06
C ALA A 203 -4.54 14.79 0.36
N GLU A 204 -5.44 15.33 -0.45
CA GLU A 204 -6.09 16.63 -0.21
C GLU A 204 -7.46 16.47 0.46
N GLU A 205 -8.25 15.50 -0.02
CA GLU A 205 -9.69 15.36 0.26
C GLU A 205 -10.06 14.01 0.89
N GLY A 206 -9.16 13.03 0.90
CA GLY A 206 -9.47 11.66 1.35
C GLY A 206 -9.94 11.57 2.80
N TRP A 207 -9.47 12.46 3.67
CA TRP A 207 -9.89 12.52 5.07
C TRP A 207 -11.39 12.81 5.24
N LYS A 208 -12.04 13.45 4.26
CA LYS A 208 -13.48 13.75 4.27
C LYS A 208 -14.35 12.50 4.21
N PHE A 209 -13.79 11.38 3.75
CA PHE A 209 -14.48 10.09 3.69
C PHE A 209 -14.41 9.28 4.98
N LEU A 210 -13.53 9.63 5.93
CA LEU A 210 -13.42 8.91 7.21
C LEU A 210 -14.76 8.64 7.91
N PRO A 211 -15.74 9.57 7.92
CA PRO A 211 -17.04 9.36 8.55
C PRO A 211 -17.88 8.23 7.93
N GLN A 212 -17.58 7.84 6.70
CA GLN A 212 -18.31 6.79 5.96
C GLN A 212 -17.62 5.43 6.04
N TYR A 213 -16.52 5.32 6.80
CA TYR A 213 -15.78 4.08 6.95
C TYR A 213 -15.67 3.69 8.42
N GLU A 214 -15.81 2.40 8.67
CA GLU A 214 -15.60 1.79 9.97
C GLU A 214 -14.25 1.08 10.00
N LEU A 215 -13.53 1.29 11.12
CA LEU A 215 -12.30 0.60 11.45
C LEU A 215 -12.64 -0.67 12.25
N ASP A 216 -12.16 -1.83 11.78
CA ASP A 216 -12.04 -3.03 12.60
C ASP A 216 -10.67 -3.02 13.28
N VAL A 217 -10.67 -2.83 14.61
CA VAL A 217 -9.43 -2.74 15.39
C VAL A 217 -8.65 -4.05 15.46
N ARG A 218 -9.33 -5.19 15.26
CA ARG A 218 -8.68 -6.52 15.31
C ARG A 218 -7.89 -6.82 14.06
N SER A 219 -8.45 -6.52 12.89
CA SER A 219 -7.83 -6.78 11.58
C SER A 219 -7.12 -5.57 10.97
N ALA A 220 -7.26 -4.39 11.60
CA ALA A 220 -6.87 -3.09 11.05
C ALA A 220 -7.56 -2.76 9.71
N ALA A 221 -8.63 -3.47 9.34
CA ALA A 221 -9.34 -3.28 8.10
C ALA A 221 -10.26 -2.05 8.19
N TRP A 222 -10.46 -1.40 7.04
CA TRP A 222 -11.36 -0.26 6.90
C TRP A 222 -12.41 -0.61 5.85
N HIS A 223 -13.68 -0.50 6.22
CA HIS A 223 -14.79 -0.84 5.35
C HIS A 223 -15.77 0.31 5.28
N HIS A 224 -16.29 0.59 4.08
CA HIS A 224 -17.40 1.52 3.95
C HIS A 224 -18.61 1.01 4.75
N ILE A 225 -19.34 1.90 5.43
CA ILE A 225 -20.47 1.56 6.31
C ILE A 225 -21.55 0.72 5.61
N SER A 226 -21.75 0.91 4.30
CA SER A 226 -22.70 0.11 3.52
C SER A 226 -22.31 -1.37 3.36
N ARG A 227 -21.05 -1.73 3.64
CA ARG A 227 -20.53 -3.10 3.59
C ARG A 227 -20.34 -3.71 4.98
N SER A 228 -20.48 -2.94 6.06
CA SER A 228 -20.23 -3.41 7.43
C SER A 228 -21.19 -4.53 7.86
N SER A 229 -22.46 -4.47 7.43
CA SER A 229 -23.44 -5.54 7.71
C SER A 229 -23.31 -6.79 6.83
N ALA A 230 -22.52 -6.74 5.76
CA ALA A 230 -22.39 -7.84 4.80
C ALA A 230 -21.28 -8.85 5.17
N TYR A 231 -20.35 -8.46 6.05
CA TYR A 231 -19.32 -9.35 6.57
C TYR A 231 -19.76 -9.95 7.90
N SER A 232 -20.53 -11.04 7.82
CA SER A 232 -20.64 -11.98 8.93
C SER A 232 -19.23 -12.39 9.38
N SER A 233 -18.98 -12.39 10.68
CA SER A 233 -17.71 -12.74 11.33
C SER A 233 -17.24 -14.19 11.07
N ALA A 234 -17.99 -14.97 10.30
CA ALA A 234 -17.52 -16.22 9.76
C ALA A 234 -16.54 -15.90 8.63
N LYS A 235 -15.23 -15.97 8.92
CA LYS A 235 -14.22 -16.20 7.89
C LYS A 235 -14.78 -17.31 7.00
N SER A 236 -15.12 -16.99 5.75
CA SER A 236 -15.64 -17.97 4.80
C SER A 236 -14.54 -19.02 4.67
N SER A 237 -14.76 -20.19 5.28
CA SER A 237 -13.81 -21.27 5.15
C SER A 237 -13.87 -21.76 3.71
N LEU A 238 -12.77 -22.27 3.18
CA LEU A 238 -12.80 -22.96 1.88
C LEU A 238 -13.83 -24.10 1.87
N SER A 239 -14.15 -24.66 3.05
CA SER A 239 -15.23 -25.65 3.23
C SER A 239 -16.63 -25.12 2.95
N ASP A 240 -16.82 -23.80 3.00
CA ASP A 240 -18.13 -23.14 2.85
C ASP A 240 -18.39 -22.74 1.39
N LEU A 241 -17.42 -22.96 0.49
CA LEU A 241 -17.55 -22.72 -0.94
C LEU A 241 -18.48 -23.76 -1.59
N GLN A 242 -19.69 -23.34 -1.93
CA GLN A 242 -20.61 -24.13 -2.74
C GLN A 242 -20.30 -23.93 -4.22
N PHE A 243 -19.47 -24.80 -4.80
CA PHE A 243 -19.08 -24.73 -6.22
C PHE A 243 -20.23 -25.05 -7.20
N PHE A 244 -21.22 -25.82 -6.76
CA PHE A 244 -22.27 -26.39 -7.62
C PHE A 244 -23.66 -26.26 -7.00
N SER A 245 -24.03 -25.05 -6.62
CA SER A 245 -25.44 -24.76 -6.31
C SER A 245 -26.21 -24.72 -7.63
N GLU A 246 -27.09 -25.70 -7.87
CA GLU A 246 -27.95 -25.81 -9.07
C GLU A 246 -28.91 -24.62 -9.23
N ASN A 247 -29.02 -23.75 -8.22
CA ASN A 247 -29.81 -22.52 -8.21
C ASN A 247 -28.96 -21.24 -8.08
N ALA A 248 -27.64 -21.30 -8.30
CA ALA A 248 -26.78 -20.13 -8.37
C ALA A 248 -26.94 -19.38 -9.71
N ALA A 249 -28.18 -19.08 -10.10
CA ALA A 249 -28.44 -17.92 -10.94
C ALA A 249 -28.03 -16.71 -10.10
N SER A 250 -26.80 -16.24 -10.30
CA SER A 250 -26.29 -15.00 -9.72
C SER A 250 -27.25 -13.88 -10.11
N SER A 251 -28.18 -13.55 -9.22
CA SER A 251 -28.95 -12.32 -9.29
C SER A 251 -28.00 -11.17 -8.99
N SER A 252 -27.12 -10.85 -9.95
CA SER A 252 -26.36 -9.60 -9.90
C SER A 252 -27.36 -8.46 -10.06
N PRO A 253 -27.63 -7.64 -9.03
CA PRO A 253 -28.51 -6.51 -9.21
C PRO A 253 -27.74 -5.40 -9.94
N GLN A 254 -28.43 -4.82 -10.92
CA GLN A 254 -28.27 -3.46 -11.46
C GLN A 254 -27.14 -3.16 -12.45
N TYR A 255 -27.59 -2.87 -13.68
CA TYR A 255 -27.01 -1.99 -14.70
C TYR A 255 -25.61 -1.45 -14.38
N GLN A 256 -24.57 -2.21 -14.71
CA GLN A 256 -23.22 -1.64 -14.79
C GLN A 256 -23.15 -0.85 -16.11
N PRO A 257 -23.01 0.49 -16.07
CA PRO A 257 -22.85 1.25 -17.29
C PRO A 257 -21.60 0.75 -18.01
N THR A 258 -21.76 0.33 -19.27
CA THR A 258 -20.64 -0.14 -20.09
C THR A 258 -19.61 0.98 -20.22
N ILE A 259 -18.38 0.74 -19.76
CA ILE A 259 -17.27 1.70 -19.91
C ILE A 259 -16.94 1.80 -21.40
N ARG A 260 -17.43 2.87 -22.06
CA ARG A 260 -17.18 3.10 -23.49
C ARG A 260 -15.83 3.76 -23.76
N CYS A 261 -15.37 4.62 -22.85
CA CYS A 261 -14.11 5.33 -22.95
C CYS A 261 -13.45 5.43 -21.57
N ILE A 262 -12.28 4.83 -21.43
CA ILE A 262 -11.56 4.78 -20.14
C ILE A 262 -11.14 6.17 -19.66
N ALA A 263 -10.74 7.06 -20.58
CA ALA A 263 -10.34 8.42 -20.22
C ALA A 263 -11.51 9.25 -19.69
N THR A 264 -12.68 9.14 -20.32
CA THR A 264 -13.91 9.80 -19.83
C THR A 264 -14.34 9.24 -18.48
N HIS A 265 -14.31 7.91 -18.33
CA HIS A 265 -14.66 7.26 -17.07
C HIS A 265 -13.74 7.68 -15.92
N ARG A 266 -12.41 7.68 -16.14
CA ARG A 266 -11.42 8.16 -15.16
C ARG A 266 -11.66 9.60 -14.71
N ARG A 267 -11.99 10.50 -15.65
CA ARG A 267 -12.32 11.90 -15.35
C ARG A 267 -13.61 12.02 -14.54
N GLU A 268 -14.62 11.22 -14.88
CA GLU A 268 -15.88 11.22 -14.15
C GLU A 268 -15.71 10.68 -12.73
N ASN A 269 -14.92 9.62 -12.53
CA ASN A 269 -14.62 9.08 -11.20
C ASN A 269 -13.99 10.16 -10.30
N LEU A 270 -13.02 10.95 -10.80
CA LEU A 270 -12.43 12.05 -10.05
C LEU A 270 -13.44 13.15 -9.69
N LYS A 271 -14.33 13.50 -10.62
CA LYS A 271 -15.39 14.49 -10.35
C LYS A 271 -16.39 14.02 -9.30
N GLN A 272 -16.86 12.78 -9.44
CA GLN A 272 -17.80 12.17 -8.49
C GLN A 272 -17.16 12.01 -7.12
N ALA A 273 -15.89 11.58 -7.05
CA ALA A 273 -15.14 11.51 -5.80
C ALA A 273 -15.07 12.89 -5.12
N ALA A 274 -14.80 13.97 -5.86
CA ALA A 274 -14.75 15.31 -5.29
C ALA A 274 -16.11 15.78 -4.73
N LEU A 275 -17.20 15.54 -5.47
CA LEU A 275 -18.55 15.83 -4.99
C LEU A 275 -18.89 15.02 -3.74
N GLN A 276 -18.57 13.73 -3.76
CA GLN A 276 -18.88 12.82 -2.66
C GLN A 276 -18.08 13.17 -1.40
N ALA A 277 -16.81 13.58 -1.51
CA ALA A 277 -16.01 13.98 -0.36
C ALA A 277 -16.69 15.11 0.43
N ASP A 278 -17.16 16.12 -0.29
CA ASP A 278 -17.87 17.25 0.28
C ASP A 278 -19.19 16.84 0.94
N ILE A 279 -19.96 15.96 0.31
CA ILE A 279 -21.21 15.44 0.87
C ILE A 279 -20.93 14.69 2.17
N CYS A 280 -20.00 13.73 2.13
CA CYS A 280 -19.67 12.86 3.27
C CYS A 280 -19.31 13.64 4.53
N ILE A 281 -18.45 14.66 4.41
CA ILE A 281 -18.04 15.45 5.57
C ILE A 281 -19.12 16.43 6.03
N LYS A 282 -19.89 17.02 5.11
CA LYS A 282 -20.99 17.94 5.44
C LYS A 282 -22.10 17.20 6.19
N GLU A 283 -22.52 16.04 5.70
CA GLU A 283 -23.54 15.22 6.36
C GLU A 283 -23.10 14.78 7.76
N ALA A 284 -21.86 14.30 7.89
CA ALA A 284 -21.29 13.95 9.19
C ALA A 284 -21.24 15.15 10.15
N ALA A 285 -21.00 16.35 9.64
CA ALA A 285 -20.95 17.58 10.41
C ALA A 285 -22.35 18.08 10.84
N LEU A 286 -23.43 17.69 10.17
CA LEU A 286 -24.80 18.03 10.58
C LEU A 286 -25.23 17.29 11.86
N LEU A 287 -24.65 16.12 12.14
CA LEU A 287 -24.92 15.37 13.36
C LEU A 287 -24.39 16.14 14.57
N PRO A 288 -25.20 16.46 15.60
CA PRO A 288 -24.74 17.21 16.78
C PRO A 288 -23.52 16.53 17.44
N ASN A 289 -23.61 15.21 17.66
CA ASN A 289 -22.54 14.37 18.16
C ASN A 289 -22.27 13.26 17.15
N PHE A 290 -21.16 13.34 16.43
CA PHE A 290 -20.71 12.26 15.54
C PHE A 290 -20.17 11.11 16.40
N PRO A 291 -20.58 9.84 16.15
CA PRO A 291 -20.16 8.71 16.97
C PRO A 291 -18.65 8.49 16.91
N GLU A 292 -18.04 8.13 18.04
CA GLU A 292 -16.59 7.93 18.10
C GLU A 292 -16.11 6.64 17.44
N GLY A 293 -17.02 5.67 17.23
CA GLY A 293 -16.71 4.37 16.65
C GLY A 293 -15.83 3.49 17.53
N GLN A 294 -15.24 2.45 16.93
CA GLN A 294 -14.24 1.62 17.61
C GLN A 294 -12.93 2.39 17.79
N LYS A 295 -12.28 2.19 18.93
CA LYS A 295 -11.01 2.81 19.28
C LYS A 295 -9.96 1.75 19.60
N VAL A 296 -8.71 2.13 19.40
CA VAL A 296 -7.54 1.41 19.93
C VAL A 296 -7.72 1.22 21.43
N TYR A 297 -7.17 0.12 21.97
CA TYR A 297 -7.19 -0.11 23.42
C TYR A 297 -6.61 1.10 24.16
N LYS A 298 -7.27 1.53 25.24
CA LYS A 298 -6.90 2.74 26.00
C LYS A 298 -5.42 2.77 26.41
N LYS A 299 -4.84 1.61 26.72
CA LYS A 299 -3.42 1.45 27.09
C LYS A 299 -2.44 1.65 25.92
N HIS A 300 -2.90 1.51 24.67
CA HIS A 300 -2.12 1.69 23.45
C HIS A 300 -2.43 3.01 22.73
N GLU A 301 -3.40 3.79 23.20
CA GLU A 301 -3.80 5.07 22.57
C GLU A 301 -2.62 6.04 22.40
N TRP A 302 -1.61 5.99 23.28
CA TRP A 302 -0.38 6.79 23.16
C TRP A 302 0.53 6.37 21.99
N LEU A 303 0.35 5.15 21.45
CA LEU A 303 1.03 4.64 20.26
C LEU A 303 0.30 5.03 18.96
N ARG A 304 -0.89 5.62 19.05
CA ARG A 304 -1.71 5.91 17.86
C ARG A 304 -1.06 6.95 16.98
N TRP A 305 -0.89 6.59 15.71
CA TRP A 305 -0.24 7.42 14.69
C TRP A 305 -1.20 7.93 13.61
N PHE A 306 -2.44 7.45 13.60
CA PHE A 306 -3.47 7.81 12.63
C PHE A 306 -4.63 8.58 13.28
N VAL A 307 -5.42 9.29 12.48
CA VAL A 307 -6.60 10.05 12.91
C VAL A 307 -7.87 9.18 12.96
N TYR A 308 -8.75 9.43 13.94
CA TYR A 308 -10.08 8.82 13.99
C TYR A 308 -11.13 9.61 13.19
N PRO A 309 -12.23 8.97 12.74
CA PRO A 309 -13.31 9.65 12.02
C PRO A 309 -13.90 10.86 12.75
N TYR A 310 -14.22 10.71 14.04
CA TYR A 310 -14.80 11.82 14.82
C TYR A 310 -13.83 13.01 14.99
N GLU A 311 -12.52 12.77 15.03
CA GLU A 311 -11.51 13.84 15.09
C GLU A 311 -11.51 14.66 13.79
N ALA A 312 -11.67 13.99 12.63
CA ALA A 312 -11.76 14.65 11.34
C ALA A 312 -13.05 15.50 11.22
N VAL A 313 -14.20 14.97 11.69
CA VAL A 313 -15.47 15.71 11.71
C VAL A 313 -15.39 16.91 12.65
N ALA A 314 -14.85 16.73 13.86
CA ALA A 314 -14.68 17.81 14.82
C ALA A 314 -13.81 18.93 14.23
N LYS A 315 -12.70 18.58 13.57
CA LYS A 315 -11.83 19.55 12.90
C LYS A 315 -12.57 20.32 11.80
N TYR A 316 -13.38 19.65 10.99
CA TYR A 316 -14.18 20.33 9.95
C TYR A 316 -15.18 21.32 10.56
N LYS A 317 -15.90 20.93 11.63
CA LYS A 317 -16.86 21.79 12.33
C LYS A 317 -16.23 23.07 12.90
N MET A 318 -14.98 22.99 13.36
CA MET A 318 -14.29 24.12 13.99
C MET A 318 -13.70 25.11 12.98
N GLY A 319 -13.76 24.81 11.67
CA GLY A 319 -13.06 25.57 10.64
C GLY A 319 -11.55 25.27 10.65
N VAL A 320 -10.90 25.37 9.49
CA VAL A 320 -9.50 24.95 9.25
C VAL A 320 -8.46 25.71 10.12
N HIS A 321 -8.88 26.69 10.94
CA HIS A 321 -8.04 27.43 11.87
C HIS A 321 -8.71 27.62 13.24
N LYS A 322 -8.72 26.59 14.09
CA LYS A 322 -8.57 26.72 15.56
C LYS A 322 -8.65 25.34 16.22
N LEU A 323 -7.50 24.80 16.60
CA LEU A 323 -7.32 24.04 17.85
C LEU A 323 -5.81 23.91 18.13
N TYR A 324 -5.29 24.84 18.92
CA TYR A 324 -4.39 24.44 19.99
C TYR A 324 -5.29 24.23 21.22
N THR A 325 -4.95 23.24 22.05
CA THR A 325 -5.62 22.81 23.29
C THR A 325 -6.82 21.86 23.13
N ALA A 326 -6.55 20.54 23.20
CA ALA A 326 -7.20 19.60 24.16
C ALA A 326 -6.97 18.11 23.86
N PHE A 327 -5.84 17.67 23.27
CA PHE A 327 -5.44 16.25 23.33
C PHE A 327 -3.93 16.15 23.53
N HIS A 328 -3.48 16.27 24.79
CA HIS A 328 -2.08 16.09 25.17
C HIS A 328 -1.73 14.60 25.24
N SER A 329 -1.59 13.97 24.09
CA SER A 329 -0.67 12.85 23.90
C SER A 329 0.15 13.17 22.66
N LYS A 330 1.47 13.35 22.81
CA LYS A 330 2.34 13.50 21.63
C LYS A 330 2.18 12.22 20.81
N PRO A 331 1.72 12.29 19.55
CA PRO A 331 1.54 11.10 18.74
C PRO A 331 2.89 10.39 18.57
N LEU A 332 2.85 9.05 18.56
CA LEU A 332 4.00 8.18 18.32
C LEU A 332 4.81 8.61 17.09
N LEU A 333 4.08 8.98 16.04
CA LEU A 333 4.56 9.43 14.75
C LEU A 333 3.96 10.80 14.45
N SER A 334 4.68 11.88 14.76
CA SER A 334 4.29 13.19 14.24
C SER A 334 4.67 13.29 12.77
N ALA A 335 3.82 13.92 11.97
CA ALA A 335 4.05 14.02 10.53
C ALA A 335 5.38 14.72 10.18
N THR A 336 5.78 15.70 10.98
CA THR A 336 7.06 16.41 10.87
C THR A 336 8.25 15.50 11.16
N ARG A 337 8.17 14.63 12.17
CA ARG A 337 9.27 13.74 12.58
C ARG A 337 9.54 12.67 11.53
N VAL A 338 8.47 12.07 10.98
CA VAL A 338 8.60 11.08 9.90
C VAL A 338 9.20 11.74 8.65
N GLN A 339 8.76 12.94 8.29
CA GLN A 339 9.30 13.65 7.13
C GLN A 339 10.81 13.96 7.30
N HIS A 340 11.23 14.42 8.47
CA HIS A 340 12.66 14.64 8.74
C HIS A 340 13.47 13.33 8.59
N ASN A 341 12.98 12.23 9.18
CA ASN A 341 13.67 10.94 9.12
C ASN A 341 13.68 10.31 7.72
N ALA A 342 12.61 10.49 6.94
CA ALA A 342 12.55 10.06 5.55
C ALA A 342 13.67 10.70 4.72
N VAL A 343 13.97 11.97 4.98
CA VAL A 343 15.08 12.70 4.34
C VAL A 343 16.44 12.27 4.89
N THR A 344 16.59 12.11 6.21
CA THR A 344 17.88 11.83 6.86
C THR A 344 18.37 10.38 6.63
N TYR A 345 17.48 9.39 6.70
CA TYR A 345 17.83 7.97 6.57
C TYR A 345 17.78 7.43 5.14
N ALA A 346 17.54 8.31 4.18
CA ALA A 346 17.63 8.06 2.75
C ALA A 346 19.08 7.89 2.21
N ALA A 347 20.11 8.11 3.04
CA ALA A 347 21.52 8.20 2.65
C ALA A 347 22.19 6.87 2.27
#